data_AF-A0A2G2XHV8-F1
#
_entry.id   AF-A0A2G2XHV8-F1
#
_cell.length_a   1.000
_cell.length_b   1.000
_cell.length_c   1.000
_cell.angle_alpha   90.00
_cell.angle_beta   90.00
_cell.angle_gamma   90.00
#
_symmetry.space_group_name_H-M   'P 1'
#
loop_
_entity.id
_entity.type
_entity.pdbx_description
1 polymer ?
#
loop_
_entity_poly.entity_id
_entity_poly.type
_entity_poly.pdbx_seq_one_letter_code
_entity_poly.pdbx_strand_id
1 'polypeptide(L)'
;MLTMLKCQVEEDQPSILLLWNPSTRESVILPSQSEVPQEGYTYGLGYDSTSDDYKILGIDRFDEVPDEILSLKSGIEETSGRMSNVDMSARELSLPFVHVAFHWIGWEQVRSIVSFKILDEIYGEIPLPRLPYTLRRAERGVSVLEESLCVYHNDKINFDLWVMKDYGIEKSWMKWFT
;
A
#
# COMPACT_ATOMS: atom_id res chain seq x y z
N MET A 1 7.22 -2.00 -16.70
CA MET A 1 6.73 -1.87 -15.31
C MET A 1 5.98 -0.57 -15.23
N LEU A 2 4.73 -0.57 -14.76
CA LEU A 2 3.96 0.64 -14.51
C LEU A 2 4.25 1.16 -13.10
N THR A 3 4.25 2.48 -12.95
CA THR A 3 4.40 3.16 -11.66
C THR A 3 3.19 4.06 -11.44
N MET A 4 2.59 3.96 -10.26
CA MET A 4 1.54 4.88 -9.85
C MET A 4 2.16 6.09 -9.16
N LEU A 5 1.75 7.29 -9.58
CA LEU A 5 2.22 8.55 -9.03
C LEU A 5 1.01 9.35 -8.55
N LYS A 6 1.10 9.90 -7.34
CA LYS A 6 0.13 10.84 -6.79
C LYS A 6 0.71 12.24 -6.93
N CYS A 7 0.07 13.08 -7.73
CA CYS A 7 0.51 14.45 -7.99
C CYS A 7 -0.40 15.43 -7.24
N GLN A 8 0.17 16.30 -6.41
CA GLN A 8 -0.55 17.40 -5.79
C GLN A 8 -0.11 18.69 -6.49
N VAL A 9 -1.06 19.35 -7.17
CA VAL A 9 -0.77 20.56 -7.98
C VAL A 9 -0.72 21.80 -7.09
N GLU A 10 -1.64 21.91 -6.12
CA GLU A 10 -1.70 22.97 -5.11
C GLU A 10 -2.20 22.37 -3.78
N GLU A 11 -1.91 23.02 -2.64
CA GLU A 11 -2.31 22.51 -1.31
C GLU A 11 -3.83 22.32 -1.16
N ASP A 12 -4.63 23.17 -1.82
CA ASP A 12 -6.11 23.16 -1.74
C ASP A 12 -6.79 22.41 -2.90
N GLN A 13 -6.03 21.77 -3.80
CA GLN A 13 -6.57 21.03 -4.94
C GLN A 13 -6.50 19.51 -4.70
N PRO A 14 -7.52 18.75 -5.16
CA PRO A 14 -7.48 17.31 -5.06
C PRO A 14 -6.26 16.77 -5.80
N SER A 15 -5.59 15.79 -5.20
CA SER A 15 -4.51 15.09 -5.87
C SER A 15 -4.99 14.46 -7.18
N ILE A 16 -4.09 14.31 -8.15
CA ILE A 16 -4.32 13.57 -9.39
C ILE A 16 -3.54 12.26 -9.29
N LEU A 17 -4.22 11.14 -9.50
CA LEU A 17 -3.58 9.84 -9.61
C LEU A 17 -3.27 9.54 -11.08
N LEU A 18 -2.01 9.22 -11.37
CA LEU A 18 -1.55 8.89 -12.71
C LEU A 18 -0.76 7.60 -12.72
N LEU A 19 -0.97 6.80 -13.77
CA LEU A 19 -0.09 5.69 -14.09
C LEU A 19 0.91 6.16 -15.12
N TRP A 20 2.17 5.83 -14.88
CA TRP A 20 3.27 6.16 -15.76
C TRP A 20 4.02 4.90 -16.16
N ASN A 21 4.25 4.75 -17.47
CA ASN A 21 5.14 3.75 -18.02
C ASN A 21 6.49 4.41 -18.35
N PRO A 22 7.52 4.29 -17.50
CA PRO A 22 8.84 4.89 -17.75
C PRO A 22 9.51 4.36 -19.02
N SER A 23 9.19 3.13 -19.46
CA SER A 23 9.79 2.51 -20.64
C SER A 23 9.22 3.08 -21.94
N THR A 24 7.92 3.37 -21.99
CA THR A 24 7.28 4.00 -23.17
C THR A 24 7.16 5.51 -23.06
N ARG A 25 7.36 6.07 -21.85
CA ARG A 25 7.14 7.48 -21.48
C ARG A 25 5.68 7.92 -21.62
N GLU A 26 4.76 6.97 -21.65
CA GLU A 26 3.32 7.24 -21.70
C GLU A 26 2.76 7.33 -20.28
N SER A 27 1.72 8.14 -20.11
CA SER A 27 0.97 8.22 -18.86
C SER A 27 -0.53 8.26 -19.13
N VAL A 28 -1.29 7.76 -18.16
CA VAL A 28 -2.76 7.89 -18.15
C VAL A 28 -3.19 8.43 -16.79
N ILE A 29 -4.12 9.38 -16.81
CA ILE A 29 -4.77 9.88 -15.60
C ILE A 29 -5.88 8.89 -15.27
N LEU A 30 -5.91 8.45 -14.02
CA LEU A 30 -7.00 7.60 -13.55
C LEU A 30 -8.21 8.48 -13.24
N PRO A 31 -9.43 8.04 -13.60
CA PRO A 31 -10.64 8.78 -13.28
C PRO A 31 -10.69 9.00 -11.75
N SER A 32 -11.10 10.20 -11.33
CA SER A 32 -11.29 10.47 -9.90
C SER A 32 -12.47 9.64 -9.40
N GLN A 33 -12.20 8.66 -8.54
CA GLN A 33 -13.17 7.63 -8.15
C GLN A 33 -14.26 8.12 -7.17
N SER A 34 -14.22 9.37 -6.70
CA SER A 34 -15.25 9.88 -5.79
C SER A 34 -15.44 11.39 -5.87
N GLU A 35 -16.63 11.87 -5.52
CA GLU A 35 -16.88 13.27 -5.12
C GLU A 35 -16.15 13.61 -3.80
N VAL A 36 -15.67 12.60 -3.08
CA VAL A 36 -14.85 12.72 -1.88
C VAL A 36 -13.40 13.08 -2.27
N PRO A 37 -12.74 14.02 -1.57
CA PRO A 37 -11.36 14.37 -1.84
C PRO A 37 -10.45 13.13 -1.85
N GLN A 38 -9.62 12.98 -2.90
CA GLN A 38 -8.58 11.94 -3.00
C GLN A 38 -7.52 11.97 -1.87
N GLU A 39 -7.65 12.94 -0.98
CA GLU A 39 -6.94 13.04 0.29
C GLU A 39 -7.31 11.92 1.27
N GLY A 40 -8.47 11.27 1.13
CA GLY A 40 -8.86 10.13 1.95
C GLY A 40 -8.24 8.80 1.54
N TYR A 41 -7.85 8.62 0.28
CA TYR A 41 -7.48 7.29 -0.23
C TYR A 41 -5.99 6.98 -0.22
N THR A 42 -5.73 5.70 -0.02
CA THR A 42 -4.43 5.03 -0.16
C THR A 42 -4.51 4.05 -1.31
N TYR A 43 -3.53 4.06 -2.22
CA TYR A 43 -3.58 3.23 -3.41
C TYR A 43 -2.42 2.23 -3.50
N GLY A 44 -2.70 1.08 -4.10
CA GLY A 44 -1.73 0.07 -4.52
C GLY A 44 -1.87 -0.28 -5.99
N LEU A 45 -0.76 -0.53 -6.67
CA LEU A 45 -0.75 -1.09 -8.02
C LEU A 45 -0.15 -2.50 -7.99
N GLY A 46 -0.89 -3.48 -8.49
CA GLY A 46 -0.47 -4.88 -8.56
C GLY A 46 -0.68 -5.45 -9.95
N TYR A 47 0.17 -6.40 -10.35
CA TYR A 47 -0.01 -7.15 -11.60
C TYR A 47 -0.52 -8.55 -11.27
N ASP A 48 -1.68 -8.89 -11.81
CA ASP A 48 -2.30 -10.20 -11.75
C ASP A 48 -1.95 -10.99 -13.02
N SER A 49 -1.00 -11.90 -12.89
CA SER A 49 -0.55 -12.74 -14.01
C SER A 49 -1.61 -13.73 -14.50
N THR A 50 -2.66 -14.00 -13.72
CA THR A 50 -3.71 -14.97 -14.09
C THR A 50 -4.68 -14.35 -15.09
N SER A 51 -5.07 -13.10 -14.85
CA SER A 51 -5.88 -12.29 -15.78
C SER A 51 -5.03 -11.50 -16.79
N ASP A 52 -3.70 -11.56 -16.66
CA ASP A 52 -2.74 -10.74 -17.39
C ASP A 52 -3.06 -9.24 -17.27
N ASP A 53 -3.50 -8.78 -16.10
CA ASP A 53 -3.98 -7.41 -15.90
C ASP A 53 -3.29 -6.70 -14.76
N TYR A 54 -3.27 -5.37 -14.83
CA TYR A 54 -2.93 -4.54 -13.69
C TYR A 54 -4.21 -4.19 -12.94
N LYS A 55 -4.14 -4.33 -11.61
CA LYS A 55 -5.23 -4.00 -10.71
C LYS A 55 -4.78 -2.92 -9.74
N ILE A 56 -5.67 -1.99 -9.45
CA ILE A 56 -5.46 -0.92 -8.49
C ILE A 56 -6.37 -1.16 -7.31
N LEU A 57 -5.80 -1.21 -6.12
CA LEU A 57 -6.55 -1.25 -4.88
C LEU A 57 -6.58 0.16 -4.29
N GLY A 58 -7.76 0.72 -4.08
CA GLY A 58 -8.00 1.94 -3.32
C GLY A 58 -8.60 1.60 -1.96
N ILE A 59 -7.96 2.05 -0.89
CA ILE A 59 -8.48 1.93 0.48
C ILE A 59 -8.85 3.31 1.03
N ASP A 60 -10.08 3.44 1.53
CA ASP A 60 -10.53 4.65 2.22
C ASP A 60 -9.98 4.67 3.65
N ARG A 61 -9.21 5.71 3.97
CA ARG A 61 -8.63 5.89 5.31
C ARG A 61 -9.66 6.10 6.41
N PHE A 62 -10.82 6.65 6.08
CA PHE A 62 -11.84 6.97 7.06
C PHE A 62 -12.86 5.84 7.26
N ASP A 63 -12.78 4.77 6.46
CA ASP A 63 -13.75 3.68 6.44
C ASP A 63 -15.20 4.23 6.33
N GLU A 64 -15.37 5.31 5.57
CA GLU A 64 -16.67 5.89 5.24
C GLU A 64 -17.24 5.19 4.00
N VAL A 65 -16.37 4.86 3.04
CA VAL A 65 -16.71 4.22 1.77
C VAL A 65 -16.07 2.81 1.71
N PRO A 66 -16.70 1.82 1.05
CA PRO A 66 -16.06 0.54 0.78
C PRO A 66 -14.77 0.67 -0.04
N ASP A 67 -13.88 -0.30 0.11
CA ASP A 67 -12.65 -0.34 -0.67
C ASP A 67 -12.92 -0.79 -2.11
N GLU A 68 -12.05 -0.37 -3.03
CA GLU A 68 -12.30 -0.52 -4.47
C GLU A 68 -11.14 -1.19 -5.16
N ILE A 69 -11.46 -2.09 -6.11
CA ILE A 69 -10.49 -2.72 -6.99
C ILE A 69 -10.83 -2.35 -8.42
N LEU A 70 -9.91 -1.67 -9.10
CA LEU A 70 -10.03 -1.31 -10.52
C LEU A 70 -9.14 -2.20 -11.38
N SER A 71 -9.73 -2.88 -12.35
CA SER A 71 -9.04 -3.66 -13.39
C SER A 71 -8.77 -2.78 -14.61
N LEU A 72 -7.49 -2.62 -15.00
CA LEU A 72 -7.13 -1.69 -16.08
C LEU A 72 -7.54 -2.18 -17.46
N LYS A 73 -7.46 -3.49 -17.74
CA LYS A 73 -7.85 -4.04 -19.06
C LYS A 73 -9.35 -3.99 -19.28
N SER A 74 -10.13 -4.32 -18.25
CA SER A 74 -11.58 -4.39 -18.37
C SER A 74 -12.26 -3.05 -18.11
N GLY A 75 -11.59 -2.15 -17.38
CA GLY A 75 -12.16 -0.91 -16.86
C GLY A 75 -13.25 -1.15 -15.80
N ILE A 76 -13.37 -2.39 -15.30
CA ILE A 76 -14.39 -2.76 -14.32
C ILE A 76 -13.89 -2.39 -12.92
N GLU A 77 -14.78 -1.73 -12.19
CA GLU A 77 -14.64 -1.43 -10.78
C GLU A 77 -15.43 -2.46 -9.98
N GLU A 78 -14.72 -3.17 -9.11
CA GLU A 78 -15.30 -4.14 -8.20
C GLU A 78 -15.22 -3.57 -6.78
N THR A 79 -16.38 -3.49 -6.12
CA THR A 79 -16.42 -3.12 -4.70
C THR A 79 -15.89 -4.29 -3.89
N SER A 80 -14.74 -4.09 -3.24
CA SER A 80 -14.24 -5.01 -2.24
C SER A 80 -15.00 -4.78 -0.92
N GLY A 81 -15.17 -5.83 -0.12
CA GLY A 81 -15.71 -5.68 1.23
C GLY A 81 -14.85 -4.72 2.07
N ARG A 82 -15.39 -4.13 3.14
CA ARG A 82 -14.61 -3.22 4.03
C ARG A 82 -13.37 -3.93 4.58
N MET A 83 -12.20 -3.46 4.15
CA MET A 83 -10.83 -3.91 4.46
C MET A 83 -10.27 -3.17 5.69
N SER A 84 -11.09 -2.39 6.39
CA SER A 84 -10.67 -1.31 7.29
C SER A 84 -9.90 -1.79 8.52
N ASN A 85 -8.58 -1.56 8.47
CA ASN A 85 -7.63 -1.60 9.60
C ASN A 85 -6.30 -0.90 9.25
N VAL A 86 -6.29 0.14 8.39
CA VAL A 86 -5.03 0.79 7.95
C VAL A 86 -4.50 1.76 8.99
N ASP A 87 -3.26 1.54 9.43
CA ASP A 87 -2.56 2.48 10.30
C ASP A 87 -2.29 3.82 9.61
N MET A 88 -2.85 4.87 10.22
CA MET A 88 -2.81 6.26 9.75
C MET A 88 -1.50 6.99 10.07
N SER A 89 -0.53 6.33 10.72
CA SER A 89 0.75 6.95 11.09
C SER A 89 1.71 7.15 9.92
N ALA A 90 1.52 6.48 8.78
CA ALA A 90 2.28 6.75 7.56
C ALA A 90 1.74 7.99 6.82
N ARG A 91 2.62 8.91 6.44
CA ARG A 91 2.24 10.10 5.66
C ARG A 91 2.15 9.75 4.17
N GLU A 92 3.06 8.89 3.71
CA GLU A 92 3.04 8.28 2.39
C GLU A 92 2.52 6.85 2.48
N LEU A 93 1.24 6.67 2.23
CA LEU A 93 0.62 5.36 2.22
C LEU A 93 0.66 4.83 0.78
N SER A 94 1.66 4.00 0.49
CA SER A 94 1.64 3.09 -0.66
C SER A 94 1.23 1.70 -0.18
N LEU A 95 0.45 0.97 -0.97
CA LEU A 95 0.15 -0.44 -0.71
C LEU A 95 1.12 -1.28 -1.55
N PRO A 96 2.32 -1.64 -1.05
CA PRO A 96 3.26 -2.45 -1.81
C PRO A 96 2.65 -3.80 -2.20
N PHE A 97 2.85 -4.17 -3.46
CA PHE A 97 2.40 -5.43 -4.03
C PHE A 97 3.58 -6.42 -4.13
N VAL A 98 3.52 -7.48 -3.33
CA VAL A 98 4.54 -8.54 -3.28
C VAL A 98 3.82 -9.88 -3.11
N HIS A 99 4.34 -10.97 -3.68
CA HIS A 99 3.72 -12.31 -3.54
C HIS A 99 2.20 -12.34 -3.84
N VAL A 100 1.77 -11.58 -4.86
CA VAL A 100 0.38 -11.49 -5.31
C VAL A 100 -0.58 -10.93 -4.24
N ALA A 101 -0.05 -10.13 -3.31
CA ALA A 101 -0.82 -9.48 -2.27
C ALA A 101 -0.42 -8.01 -2.07
N PHE A 102 -1.39 -7.18 -1.74
CA PHE A 102 -1.17 -5.83 -1.21
C PHE A 102 -0.89 -5.89 0.28
N HIS A 103 -0.05 -4.98 0.79
CA HIS A 103 0.34 -4.96 2.19
C HIS A 103 0.24 -3.57 2.82
N TRP A 104 -0.17 -3.51 4.08
CA TRP A 104 -0.15 -2.29 4.89
C TRP A 104 -0.03 -2.62 6.38
N ILE A 105 0.31 -1.63 7.21
CA ILE A 105 0.36 -1.82 8.66
C ILE A 105 -1.06 -1.78 9.24
N GLY A 106 -1.39 -2.76 10.08
CA GLY A 106 -2.64 -2.81 10.83
C GLY A 106 -2.74 -1.75 11.94
N TRP A 107 -3.97 -1.37 12.32
CA TRP A 107 -4.24 -0.46 13.44
C TRP A 107 -3.62 -0.93 14.78
N GLU A 108 -3.46 -0.04 15.76
CA GLU A 108 -2.72 -0.28 17.01
C GLU A 108 -3.10 -1.55 17.81
N GLN A 109 -4.31 -2.09 17.63
CA GLN A 109 -4.75 -3.35 18.26
C GLN A 109 -4.22 -4.60 17.52
N VAL A 110 -3.93 -4.45 16.23
CA VAL A 110 -3.46 -5.45 15.27
C VAL A 110 -2.02 -5.07 14.90
N ARG A 111 -1.06 -5.40 15.76
CA ARG A 111 0.39 -5.16 15.53
C ARG A 111 0.96 -6.13 14.48
N SER A 112 0.28 -6.28 13.35
CA SER A 112 0.66 -7.11 12.21
C SER A 112 0.59 -6.28 10.93
N ILE A 113 1.24 -6.77 9.90
CA ILE A 113 1.05 -6.33 8.52
C ILE A 113 -0.19 -7.06 8.02
N VAL A 114 -1.16 -6.32 7.53
CA VAL A 114 -2.30 -6.88 6.81
C VAL A 114 -1.86 -7.13 5.37
N SER A 115 -2.23 -8.29 4.84
CA SER A 115 -2.05 -8.67 3.45
C SER A 115 -3.41 -8.95 2.83
N PHE A 116 -3.60 -8.51 1.58
CA PHE A 116 -4.80 -8.80 0.81
C PHE A 116 -4.41 -9.42 -0.52
N LYS A 117 -4.76 -10.70 -0.69
CA LYS A 117 -4.52 -11.46 -1.91
C LYS A 117 -5.64 -11.19 -2.90
N ILE A 118 -5.26 -10.69 -4.07
CA ILE A 118 -6.23 -10.24 -5.07
C ILE A 118 -6.94 -11.38 -5.82
N LEU A 119 -6.32 -12.56 -5.87
CA LEU A 119 -6.87 -13.71 -6.60
C LEU A 119 -8.01 -14.38 -5.86
N ASP A 120 -7.83 -14.57 -4.55
CA ASP A 120 -8.76 -15.31 -3.71
C ASP A 120 -9.60 -14.36 -2.83
N GLU A 121 -9.32 -13.05 -2.88
CA GLU A 121 -9.85 -12.02 -1.97
C GLU A 121 -9.67 -12.38 -0.49
N ILE A 122 -8.54 -13.04 -0.18
CA ILE A 122 -8.22 -13.54 1.15
C ILE A 122 -7.33 -12.54 1.88
N TYR A 123 -7.72 -12.22 3.11
CA TYR A 123 -6.90 -11.50 4.07
C TYR A 123 -5.93 -12.45 4.77
N GLY A 124 -4.72 -11.96 4.98
CA GLY A 124 -3.73 -12.61 5.83
C GLY A 124 -3.09 -11.60 6.76
N GLU A 125 -2.59 -12.10 7.88
CA GLU A 125 -1.79 -11.31 8.80
C GLU A 125 -0.35 -11.82 8.81
N ILE A 126 0.59 -10.89 8.78
CA ILE A 126 2.03 -11.17 8.87
C ILE A 126 2.56 -10.47 10.12
N PRO A 127 3.27 -11.17 11.02
CA PRO A 127 3.79 -10.56 12.24
C PRO A 127 4.86 -9.50 11.92
N LEU A 128 4.79 -8.36 12.60
CA LEU A 128 5.79 -7.31 12.50
C LEU A 128 7.14 -7.75 13.10
N PRO A 129 8.27 -7.16 12.67
CA PRO A 129 9.53 -7.29 13.40
C PRO A 129 9.38 -6.73 14.81
N ARG A 130 10.26 -7.13 15.73
CA ARG A 130 10.35 -6.51 17.06
C ARG A 130 10.85 -5.07 16.92
N LEU A 131 9.91 -4.14 16.78
CA LEU A 131 10.18 -2.72 16.70
C LEU A 131 10.55 -2.18 18.10
N PRO A 132 11.48 -1.21 18.19
CA PRO A 132 11.70 -0.49 19.43
C PRO A 132 10.37 0.13 19.87
N TYR A 133 9.95 -0.18 21.09
CA TYR A 133 8.75 0.41 21.65
C TYR A 133 8.97 1.93 21.74
N THR A 134 7.98 2.68 21.27
CA THR A 134 7.74 4.11 21.52
C THR A 134 8.42 5.10 20.57
N LEU A 135 7.59 5.74 19.76
CA LEU A 135 7.12 7.13 19.95
C LEU A 135 5.80 7.27 19.19
N ARG A 136 4.76 7.86 19.81
CA ARG A 136 3.45 8.15 19.17
C ARG A 136 3.51 9.08 17.94
N ARG A 137 4.71 9.47 17.50
CA ARG A 137 4.97 10.44 16.44
C ARG A 137 5.96 9.92 15.38
N ALA A 138 6.35 8.65 15.46
CA ALA A 138 7.20 8.06 14.45
C ALA A 138 6.36 7.59 13.26
N GLU A 139 6.84 7.89 12.07
CA GLU A 139 6.28 7.39 10.82
C GLU A 139 6.70 5.94 10.63
N ARG A 140 5.77 5.08 10.24
CA ARG A 140 6.07 3.70 9.88
C ARG A 140 5.23 3.27 8.69
N GLY A 141 5.78 2.38 7.89
CA GLY A 141 5.07 1.88 6.72
C GLY A 141 5.69 0.61 6.18
N VAL A 142 5.07 0.09 5.13
CA VAL A 142 5.53 -1.10 4.40
C VAL A 142 6.08 -0.63 3.05
N SER A 143 7.12 -1.29 2.57
CA SER A 143 7.71 -1.03 1.26
C SER A 143 8.24 -2.32 0.63
N VAL A 144 8.88 -2.22 -0.53
CA VAL A 144 9.52 -3.35 -1.24
C VAL A 144 10.98 -3.00 -1.50
N LEU A 145 11.88 -3.93 -1.17
CA LEU A 145 13.30 -3.86 -1.56
C LEU A 145 13.68 -5.20 -2.20
N GLU A 146 14.14 -5.18 -3.45
CA GLU A 146 14.58 -6.40 -4.16
C GLU A 146 13.53 -7.53 -4.06
N GLU A 147 12.26 -7.21 -4.36
CA GLU A 147 11.12 -8.13 -4.26
C GLU A 147 10.79 -8.62 -2.83
N SER A 148 11.52 -8.17 -1.82
CA SER A 148 11.28 -8.51 -0.42
C SER A 148 10.41 -7.47 0.27
N LEU A 149 9.51 -7.94 1.12
CA LEU A 149 8.68 -7.06 1.93
C LEU A 149 9.53 -6.37 3.00
N CYS A 150 9.35 -5.05 3.14
CA CYS A 150 10.09 -4.24 4.08
C CYS A 150 9.16 -3.51 5.03
N VAL A 151 9.61 -3.33 6.26
CA VAL A 151 9.00 -2.39 7.23
C VAL A 151 10.01 -1.33 7.54
N TYR A 152 9.60 -0.07 7.52
CA TYR A 152 10.44 1.04 7.95
C TYR A 152 9.85 1.75 9.17
N HIS A 153 10.74 2.37 9.94
CA HIS A 153 10.41 3.22 11.07
C HIS A 153 11.27 4.48 11.01
N ASN A 154 10.64 5.64 11.09
CA ASN A 154 11.27 6.94 11.02
C ASN A 154 10.76 7.83 12.16
N ASP A 155 11.60 8.07 13.16
CA ASP A 155 11.30 8.94 14.30
C ASP A 155 11.82 10.40 14.11
N LYS A 156 12.24 10.74 12.88
CA LYS A 156 12.94 11.97 12.46
C LYS A 156 14.41 12.08 12.89
N ILE A 157 14.90 11.15 13.71
CA ILE A 157 16.28 11.11 14.18
C ILE A 157 16.99 9.89 13.58
N ASN A 158 16.31 8.75 13.58
CA ASN A 158 16.77 7.47 13.09
C ASN A 158 15.83 6.97 11.99
N PHE A 159 16.41 6.25 11.02
CA PHE A 159 15.64 5.54 10.01
C PHE A 159 16.02 4.07 10.05
N ASP A 160 15.12 3.25 10.59
CA ASP A 160 15.33 1.82 10.65
C ASP A 160 14.56 1.13 9.52
N LEU A 161 15.23 0.21 8.83
CA LEU A 161 14.64 -0.65 7.80
C LEU A 161 14.80 -2.12 8.16
N TRP A 162 13.70 -2.87 8.16
CA TRP A 162 13.69 -4.32 8.29
C TRP A 162 13.24 -4.96 6.98
N VAL A 163 13.95 -6.00 6.55
CA VAL A 163 13.66 -6.76 5.33
C VAL A 163 13.27 -8.19 5.72
N MET A 164 12.15 -8.67 5.21
CA MET A 164 11.69 -10.05 5.40
C MET A 164 12.36 -10.95 4.38
N LYS A 165 13.22 -11.88 4.84
CA LYS A 165 13.92 -12.80 3.95
C LYS A 165 13.06 -13.96 3.48
N ASP A 166 12.21 -14.49 4.35
CA ASP A 166 11.28 -15.55 4.03
C ASP A 166 9.86 -15.02 4.25
N TYR A 167 9.11 -14.87 3.17
CA TYR A 167 7.79 -14.24 3.22
C TYR A 167 6.85 -14.93 4.21
N GLY A 168 6.21 -14.13 5.08
CA GLY A 168 5.31 -14.60 6.14
C GLY A 168 5.99 -15.18 7.38
N ILE A 169 7.33 -15.30 7.41
CA ILE A 169 8.06 -15.90 8.54
C ILE A 169 8.62 -14.81 9.46
N GLU A 170 8.06 -14.69 10.68
CA GLU A 170 8.47 -13.69 11.68
C GLU A 170 9.98 -13.66 11.95
N LYS A 171 10.60 -14.84 12.08
CA LYS A 171 12.02 -14.95 12.42
C LYS A 171 12.96 -14.56 11.28
N SER A 172 12.44 -14.32 10.09
CA SER A 172 13.23 -13.95 8.91
C SER A 172 13.44 -12.45 8.76
N TRP A 173 12.81 -11.63 9.62
CA TRP A 173 13.04 -10.19 9.65
C TRP A 173 14.49 -9.89 10.03
N MET A 174 15.20 -9.21 9.13
CA MET A 174 16.55 -8.72 9.38
C MET A 174 16.60 -7.20 9.32
N LYS A 175 17.19 -6.58 10.33
CA LYS A 175 17.47 -5.14 10.31
C LYS A 175 18.58 -4.86 9.30
N TRP A 176 18.30 -4.03 8.30
CA TRP A 176 19.22 -3.75 7.20
C TRP A 176 20.13 -2.56 7.51
N PHE A 177 19.60 -1.44 8.01
CA PHE A 177 20.38 -0.31 8.56
C PHE A 177 19.54 0.54 9.56
N THR A 178 20.23 1.48 10.21
CA THR A 178 19.77 2.49 11.19
C THR A 178 20.33 3.84 10.83
#